data_AF-A0A8S1DJG2-F1
#
_entry.id   AF-A0A8S1DJG2-F1
#
_cell.length_a   1.000
_cell.length_b   1.000
_cell.length_c   1.000
_cell.angle_alpha   90.00
_cell.angle_beta   90.00
_cell.angle_gamma   90.00
#
_symmetry.space_group_name_H-M   'P 1'
#
loop_
_entity.id
_entity.type
_entity.pdbx_description
1 polymer ?
#
loop_
_entity_poly.entity_id
_entity_poly.type
_entity_poly.pdbx_seq_one_letter_code
_entity_poly.pdbx_strand_id
1 'polypeptide(L)'
;MVRSCGQLDVISIFSQLRKQRVNLVNTLEQFKFVHLVLLESILNPKFEIHCDNFSEEYTLLTSNNNKKIKKNLDLLTEICNKDFQKADKPAEIEADKCRYPDFISTSSAIVSLFPYGNVTTKNFINAVFVDGYKRAKQFIATQVPMKNTVWDFWRMIDQFNVKQIIVLNESHYSNGNFLPTKKRKLDFDGIGVALDSIDEAKLAKTYEITLNAVK
;
A
#
# COMPACT_ATOMS: atom_id res chain seq x y z
N MET A 1 15.94 21.39 -20.10
CA MET A 1 17.18 21.88 -19.46
C MET A 1 18.09 20.74 -19.04
N VAL A 2 17.77 19.92 -18.03
CA VAL A 2 18.71 18.85 -17.61
C VAL A 2 19.05 17.88 -18.74
N ARG A 3 18.01 17.36 -19.42
CA ARG A 3 18.17 16.42 -20.55
C ARG A 3 18.80 17.03 -21.80
N SER A 4 18.83 18.37 -21.90
CA SER A 4 19.30 19.09 -23.09
C SER A 4 20.68 19.74 -22.90
N CYS A 5 21.06 20.07 -21.67
CA CYS A 5 22.26 20.87 -21.36
C CYS A 5 23.18 20.20 -20.33
N GLY A 6 22.76 19.10 -19.69
CA GLY A 6 23.56 18.37 -18.69
C GLY A 6 23.81 19.11 -17.37
N GLN A 7 23.44 20.39 -17.27
CA GLN A 7 23.60 21.23 -16.09
C GLN A 7 22.27 21.85 -15.66
N LEU A 8 22.11 22.03 -14.36
CA LEU A 8 20.93 22.64 -13.76
C LEU A 8 21.33 23.59 -12.63
N ASP A 9 21.04 24.88 -12.83
CA ASP A 9 21.18 25.90 -11.79
C ASP A 9 19.81 26.29 -11.26
N VAL A 10 19.37 25.57 -10.22
CA VAL A 10 18.06 25.78 -9.59
C VAL A 10 17.97 27.17 -8.94
N ILE A 11 19.09 27.71 -8.45
CA ILE A 11 19.14 29.01 -7.76
C ILE A 11 18.92 30.14 -8.77
N SER A 12 19.64 30.12 -9.89
CA SER A 12 19.48 31.12 -10.94
C SER A 12 18.07 31.09 -11.54
N ILE A 13 17.51 29.89 -11.75
CA ILE A 13 16.12 29.73 -12.21
C ILE A 13 15.13 30.35 -11.23
N PHE A 14 15.24 30.07 -9.92
CA PHE A 14 14.36 30.68 -8.93
C PHE A 14 14.54 32.19 -8.82
N SER A 15 15.78 32.70 -8.95
CA SER A 15 16.06 34.13 -8.99
C SER A 15 15.33 34.82 -10.14
N GLN A 16 15.33 34.20 -11.33
CA GLN A 16 14.60 34.70 -12.50
C GLN A 16 13.08 34.63 -12.31
N LEU A 17 12.55 33.49 -11.83
CA LEU A 17 11.11 33.33 -11.63
C LEU A 17 10.56 34.29 -10.57
N ARG A 18 11.32 34.59 -9.52
CA ARG A 18 10.92 35.56 -8.49
C ARG A 18 10.84 37.00 -8.99
N LYS A 19 11.51 37.35 -10.11
CA LYS A 19 11.32 38.65 -10.77
C LYS A 19 9.93 38.80 -11.37
N GLN A 20 9.28 37.69 -11.73
CA GLN A 20 7.93 37.68 -12.31
C GLN A 20 6.84 37.46 -11.24
N ARG A 21 7.13 36.64 -10.21
CA ARG A 21 6.21 36.35 -9.11
C ARG A 21 6.94 36.27 -7.77
N VAL A 22 6.72 37.26 -6.93
CA VAL A 22 7.29 37.32 -5.58
C VAL A 22 6.86 36.11 -4.75
N ASN A 23 7.73 35.63 -3.86
CA ASN A 23 7.49 34.49 -2.96
C ASN A 23 7.26 33.13 -3.66
N LEU A 24 7.76 32.95 -4.89
CA LEU A 24 7.79 31.61 -5.49
C LEU A 24 8.81 30.71 -4.77
N VAL A 25 8.36 29.52 -4.33
CA VAL A 25 9.11 28.57 -3.49
C VAL A 25 9.70 29.28 -2.27
N ASN A 26 8.85 29.50 -1.27
CA ASN A 26 9.15 30.40 -0.15
C ASN A 26 9.61 29.66 1.13
N THR A 27 9.48 28.33 1.16
CA THR A 27 9.90 27.54 2.33
C THR A 27 11.09 26.63 1.99
N LEU A 28 11.85 26.28 3.03
CA LEU A 28 12.98 25.36 2.90
C LEU A 28 12.50 23.97 2.44
N GLU A 29 11.34 23.54 2.90
CA GLU A 29 10.72 22.25 2.54
C GLU A 29 10.37 22.21 1.05
N GLN A 30 9.79 23.28 0.51
CA GLN A 30 9.49 23.39 -0.92
C GLN A 30 10.78 23.38 -1.74
N PHE A 31 11.83 24.08 -1.29
CA PHE A 31 13.13 24.09 -1.95
C PHE A 31 13.76 22.69 -1.97
N LYS A 32 13.76 21.98 -0.84
CA LYS A 32 14.21 20.58 -0.74
C LYS A 32 13.39 19.67 -1.65
N PHE A 33 12.07 19.80 -1.65
CA PHE A 33 11.18 19.00 -2.48
C PHE A 33 11.48 19.15 -3.98
N VAL A 34 11.71 20.37 -4.46
CA VAL A 34 12.09 20.59 -5.87
C VAL A 34 13.39 19.85 -6.22
N HIS A 35 14.39 19.89 -5.36
CA HIS A 35 15.64 19.14 -5.59
C HIS A 35 15.42 17.63 -5.59
N LEU A 36 14.55 17.12 -4.70
CA LEU A 36 14.20 15.69 -4.67
C LEU A 36 13.50 15.26 -5.96
N VAL A 37 12.50 16.01 -6.43
CA VAL A 37 11.79 15.72 -7.69
C VAL A 37 12.74 15.77 -8.89
N LEU A 38 13.64 16.75 -8.91
CA LEU A 38 14.66 16.85 -9.97
C LEU A 38 15.60 15.65 -9.95
N LEU A 39 16.13 15.29 -8.77
CA LEU A 39 17.00 14.13 -8.59
C LEU A 39 16.30 12.85 -9.05
N GLU A 40 15.05 12.64 -8.63
CA GLU A 40 14.23 11.49 -9.03
C GLU A 40 14.07 11.42 -10.56
N SER A 41 13.76 12.54 -11.20
CA SER A 41 13.57 12.61 -12.67
C SER A 41 14.83 12.33 -13.49
N ILE A 42 16.02 12.48 -12.88
CA ILE A 42 17.33 12.29 -13.49
C ILE A 42 17.83 10.87 -13.25
N LEU A 43 17.72 10.39 -12.01
CA LEU A 43 18.28 9.10 -11.60
C LEU A 43 17.38 7.92 -12.00
N ASN A 44 16.06 8.11 -11.97
CA ASN A 44 15.13 7.01 -12.19
C ASN A 44 14.73 6.94 -13.68
N PRO A 45 14.89 5.77 -14.32
CA PRO A 45 14.41 5.58 -15.67
C PRO A 45 12.87 5.65 -15.69
N LYS A 46 12.32 6.10 -16.83
CA LYS A 46 10.87 6.04 -17.05
C LYS A 46 10.49 4.58 -17.32
N PHE A 47 9.64 4.03 -16.46
CA PHE A 47 9.11 2.67 -16.60
C PHE A 47 7.79 2.60 -17.38
N GLU A 48 7.23 3.75 -17.75
CA GLU A 48 5.96 3.84 -18.48
C GLU A 48 6.11 3.32 -19.91
N ILE A 49 5.20 2.42 -20.30
CA ILE A 49 5.11 1.86 -21.65
C ILE A 49 3.72 2.22 -22.20
N HIS A 50 3.69 2.86 -23.37
CA HIS A 50 2.44 3.13 -24.06
C HIS A 50 1.80 1.81 -24.54
N CYS A 51 0.47 1.69 -24.45
CA CYS A 51 -0.24 0.45 -24.78
C CYS A 51 0.05 -0.05 -26.20
N ASP A 52 0.17 0.86 -27.17
CA ASP A 52 0.47 0.52 -28.57
C ASP A 52 1.83 -0.17 -28.73
N ASN A 53 2.78 0.12 -27.84
CA ASN A 53 4.15 -0.40 -27.89
C ASN A 53 4.36 -1.56 -26.92
N PHE A 54 3.33 -1.97 -26.15
CA PHE A 54 3.48 -2.93 -25.06
C PHE A 54 4.02 -4.27 -25.54
N SER A 55 3.54 -4.79 -26.68
CA SER A 55 3.95 -6.11 -27.19
C SER A 55 5.44 -6.16 -27.54
N GLU A 56 5.95 -5.11 -28.19
CA GLU A 56 7.35 -5.01 -28.59
C GLU A 56 8.24 -4.86 -27.34
N GLU A 57 7.91 -3.92 -26.46
CA GLU A 57 8.66 -3.65 -25.24
C GLU A 57 8.66 -4.86 -24.29
N TYR A 58 7.53 -5.56 -24.15
CA TYR A 58 7.45 -6.77 -23.33
C TYR A 58 8.38 -7.87 -23.83
N THR A 59 8.45 -8.08 -25.15
CA THR A 59 9.38 -9.04 -25.77
C THR A 59 10.83 -8.66 -25.49
N LEU A 60 11.16 -7.37 -25.60
CA LEU A 60 12.49 -6.85 -25.27
C LEU A 60 12.84 -6.99 -23.79
N LEU A 61 11.88 -6.76 -22.88
CA LEU A 61 12.06 -6.87 -21.43
C LEU A 61 12.28 -8.33 -20.98
N THR A 62 11.58 -9.26 -21.63
CA THR A 62 11.64 -10.69 -21.30
C THR A 62 12.79 -11.44 -21.99
N SER A 63 13.34 -10.86 -23.06
CA SER A 63 14.54 -11.38 -23.72
C SER A 63 15.70 -11.61 -22.73
N ASN A 64 16.61 -12.53 -23.09
CA ASN A 64 17.76 -12.89 -22.26
C ASN A 64 17.38 -13.32 -20.83
N ASN A 65 16.38 -14.19 -20.71
CA ASN A 65 15.94 -14.77 -19.44
C ASN A 65 15.56 -13.69 -18.38
N ASN A 66 14.77 -12.70 -18.83
CA ASN A 66 14.24 -11.61 -17.99
C ASN A 66 15.33 -10.74 -17.32
N LYS A 67 16.54 -10.65 -17.87
CA LYS A 67 17.66 -9.89 -17.27
C LYS A 67 17.32 -8.42 -17.04
N LYS A 68 16.61 -7.78 -17.98
CA LYS A 68 16.17 -6.37 -17.84
C LYS A 68 15.16 -6.20 -16.71
N ILE A 69 14.17 -7.10 -16.62
CA ILE A 69 13.17 -7.10 -15.54
C ILE A 69 13.85 -7.23 -14.18
N LYS A 70 14.81 -8.15 -14.04
CA LYS A 70 15.60 -8.32 -12.80
C LYS A 70 16.31 -7.02 -12.42
N LYS A 71 17.02 -6.40 -13.35
CA LYS A 71 17.69 -5.11 -13.12
C LYS A 71 16.72 -4.00 -12.69
N ASN A 72 15.54 -3.93 -13.30
CA ASN A 72 14.53 -2.94 -12.92
C ASN A 72 13.98 -3.21 -11.52
N LEU A 73 13.76 -4.48 -11.16
CA LEU A 73 13.32 -4.88 -9.83
C LEU A 73 14.37 -4.57 -8.75
N ASP A 74 15.64 -4.83 -9.05
CA ASP A 74 16.76 -4.50 -8.15
C ASP A 74 16.82 -2.99 -7.87
N LEU A 75 16.65 -2.17 -8.92
CA LEU A 75 16.61 -0.70 -8.79
C LEU A 75 15.42 -0.24 -7.93
N LEU A 76 14.22 -0.79 -8.17
CA LEU A 76 13.04 -0.48 -7.35
C LEU A 76 13.25 -0.87 -5.89
N THR A 77 13.88 -2.02 -5.65
CA THR A 77 14.20 -2.50 -4.30
C THR A 77 15.18 -1.55 -3.60
N GLU A 78 16.21 -1.07 -4.30
CA GLU A 78 17.17 -0.11 -3.77
C GLU A 78 16.51 1.23 -3.40
N ILE A 79 15.60 1.73 -4.26
CA ILE A 79 14.85 2.96 -3.99
C ILE A 79 13.98 2.79 -2.74
N CYS A 80 13.18 1.72 -2.68
CA CYS A 80 12.31 1.44 -1.54
C CYS A 80 13.10 1.30 -0.23
N ASN A 81 14.22 0.56 -0.24
CA ASN A 81 15.01 0.30 0.97
C ASN A 81 15.60 1.58 1.58
N LYS A 82 15.90 2.61 0.78
CA LYS A 82 16.37 3.92 1.29
C LYS A 82 15.29 4.66 2.08
N ASP A 83 14.02 4.42 1.78
CA ASP A 83 12.89 5.00 2.50
C ASP A 83 12.55 4.20 3.77
N PHE A 84 12.66 2.86 3.73
CA PHE A 84 12.39 2.00 4.88
C PHE A 84 13.43 2.08 6.01
N GLN A 85 14.70 2.38 5.72
CA GLN A 85 15.74 2.49 6.75
C GLN A 85 15.55 3.66 7.74
N LYS A 86 14.65 4.60 7.46
CA LYS A 86 14.38 5.77 8.31
C LYS A 86 13.28 5.57 9.34
N ALA A 87 12.68 4.39 9.37
CA ALA A 87 11.42 4.20 10.04
C ALA A 87 11.62 3.42 11.36
N ASP A 88 10.96 3.88 12.43
CA ASP A 88 11.18 3.38 13.79
C ASP A 88 10.85 1.89 13.91
N LYS A 89 11.60 1.16 14.75
CA LYS A 89 11.27 -0.23 15.02
C LYS A 89 9.88 -0.33 15.65
N PRO A 90 9.06 -1.31 15.23
CA PRO A 90 7.76 -1.57 15.84
C PRO A 90 7.90 -1.76 17.35
N ALA A 91 6.92 -1.29 18.11
CA ALA A 91 6.90 -1.62 19.53
C ALA A 91 6.77 -3.16 19.68
N GLU A 92 7.34 -3.73 20.73
CA GLU A 92 7.32 -5.19 21.01
C GLU A 92 5.88 -5.77 21.04
N ILE A 93 4.90 -4.93 21.36
CA ILE A 93 3.46 -5.24 21.45
C ILE A 93 2.74 -5.17 20.07
N GLU A 94 3.43 -4.75 19.01
CA GLU A 94 2.89 -4.78 17.64
C GLU A 94 3.39 -6.02 16.90
N ALA A 95 4.53 -6.57 17.34
CA ALA A 95 5.13 -7.78 16.79
C ALA A 95 4.25 -9.03 16.98
N ASP A 96 3.54 -9.16 18.11
CA ASP A 96 2.63 -10.30 18.39
C ASP A 96 1.37 -10.32 17.50
N LYS A 97 1.00 -9.17 16.93
CA LYS A 97 -0.08 -9.01 15.95
C LYS A 97 0.41 -9.12 14.50
N CYS A 98 1.71 -9.28 14.28
CA CYS A 98 2.31 -9.40 12.96
C CYS A 98 2.72 -10.85 12.65
N ARG A 99 2.27 -11.37 11.51
CA ARG A 99 2.62 -12.72 11.06
C ARG A 99 4.11 -12.85 10.75
N TYR A 100 4.69 -11.76 10.26
CA TYR A 100 6.12 -11.63 9.98
C TYR A 100 6.63 -10.35 10.67
N PRO A 101 7.09 -10.45 11.92
CA PRO A 101 7.54 -9.30 12.71
C PRO A 101 8.71 -8.51 12.10
N ASP A 102 9.50 -9.15 11.24
CA ASP A 102 10.62 -8.52 10.53
C ASP A 102 10.16 -7.57 9.40
N PHE A 103 8.87 -7.62 9.01
CA PHE A 103 8.32 -6.89 7.86
C PHE A 103 7.14 -5.97 8.26
N ILE A 104 7.24 -5.33 9.42
CA ILE A 104 6.18 -4.44 9.90
C ILE A 104 6.27 -3.11 9.15
N SER A 105 5.14 -2.65 8.64
CA SER A 105 5.05 -1.31 8.06
C SER A 105 5.20 -0.29 9.16
N THR A 106 6.12 0.63 8.96
CA THR A 106 6.45 1.78 9.83
C THR A 106 5.99 3.08 9.18
N SER A 107 5.04 2.95 8.24
CA SER A 107 4.56 4.00 7.37
C SER A 107 3.46 4.83 8.03
N SER A 108 3.37 6.11 7.63
CA SER A 108 2.18 6.94 7.88
C SER A 108 0.89 6.38 7.25
N ALA A 109 1.01 5.36 6.39
CA ALA A 109 -0.10 4.64 5.78
C ALA A 109 -0.69 3.51 6.65
N ILE A 110 -0.17 3.23 7.85
CA ILE A 110 -0.71 2.19 8.75
C ILE A 110 -2.18 2.48 9.06
N VAL A 111 -2.99 1.43 9.02
CA VAL A 111 -4.39 1.49 9.44
C VAL A 111 -4.46 1.44 10.97
N SER A 112 -4.95 2.53 11.57
CA SER A 112 -5.24 2.59 13.00
C SER A 112 -6.73 2.37 13.22
N LEU A 113 -7.07 1.42 14.09
CA LEU A 113 -8.45 1.11 14.45
C LEU A 113 -8.97 2.08 15.50
N PHE A 114 -10.24 2.46 15.42
CA PHE A 114 -10.86 3.24 16.48
C PHE A 114 -11.14 2.34 17.70
N PRO A 115 -10.97 2.86 18.94
CA PRO A 115 -11.38 2.16 20.15
C PRO A 115 -12.86 1.74 20.04
N TYR A 116 -13.18 0.54 20.50
CA TYR A 116 -14.56 0.05 20.56
C TYR A 116 -14.93 -0.15 22.02
N GLY A 117 -16.00 0.52 22.47
CA GLY A 117 -16.41 0.52 23.88
C GLY A 117 -15.29 0.94 24.85
N ASN A 118 -15.20 0.23 25.99
CA ASN A 118 -14.18 0.45 27.03
C ASN A 118 -12.91 -0.43 26.84
N VAL A 119 -12.73 -1.03 25.66
CA VAL A 119 -11.63 -1.97 25.44
C VAL A 119 -10.32 -1.19 25.25
N THR A 120 -9.39 -1.39 26.19
CA THR A 120 -8.03 -0.79 26.23
C THR A 120 -7.02 -1.48 25.31
N THR A 121 -7.47 -2.35 24.39
CA THR A 121 -6.55 -3.01 23.45
C THR A 121 -6.02 -1.98 22.46
N LYS A 122 -4.71 -2.07 22.17
CA LYS A 122 -4.06 -1.15 21.24
C LYS A 122 -4.73 -1.20 19.87
N ASN A 123 -4.95 -0.01 19.31
CA ASN A 123 -5.56 0.30 18.01
C ASN A 123 -4.80 -0.20 16.78
N PHE A 124 -3.91 -1.18 16.94
CA PHE A 124 -3.02 -1.66 15.90
C PHE A 124 -3.56 -2.93 15.22
N ILE A 125 -3.50 -2.92 13.90
CA ILE A 125 -3.60 -4.08 13.01
C ILE A 125 -2.52 -3.93 11.93
N ASN A 126 -1.89 -5.04 11.53
CA ASN A 126 -0.92 -5.01 10.43
C ASN A 126 -1.62 -4.87 9.07
N ALA A 127 -1.97 -3.64 8.74
CA ALA A 127 -2.60 -3.26 7.50
C ALA A 127 -2.15 -1.85 7.10
N VAL A 128 -2.12 -1.58 5.80
CA VAL A 128 -1.77 -0.27 5.24
C VAL A 128 -2.82 0.17 4.22
N PHE A 129 -3.08 1.48 4.18
CA PHE A 129 -3.81 2.08 3.08
C PHE A 129 -2.93 2.09 1.83
N VAL A 130 -3.54 1.72 0.71
CA VAL A 130 -2.92 1.76 -0.61
C VAL A 130 -3.78 2.64 -1.50
N ASP A 131 -3.14 3.60 -2.16
CA ASP A 131 -3.80 4.47 -3.11
C ASP A 131 -4.19 3.67 -4.37
N GLY A 132 -5.38 3.95 -4.88
CA GLY A 132 -5.81 3.45 -6.17
C GLY A 132 -5.51 4.44 -7.28
N TYR A 133 -5.83 4.05 -8.52
CA TYR A 133 -5.55 4.88 -9.69
C TYR A 133 -6.21 6.28 -9.65
N LYS A 134 -7.42 6.38 -9.10
CA LYS A 134 -8.20 7.64 -9.04
C LYS A 134 -8.47 8.18 -7.64
N ARG A 135 -8.20 7.38 -6.60
CA ARG A 135 -8.61 7.69 -5.22
C ARG A 135 -7.51 7.31 -4.25
N ALA A 136 -7.13 8.25 -3.39
CA ALA A 136 -6.27 7.95 -2.26
C ALA A 136 -6.96 7.00 -1.29
N LYS A 137 -6.19 6.14 -0.60
CA LYS A 137 -6.65 5.16 0.38
C LYS A 137 -7.79 4.27 -0.11
N GLN A 138 -7.76 3.92 -1.40
CA GLN A 138 -8.82 3.12 -2.03
C GLN A 138 -8.82 1.67 -1.56
N PHE A 139 -7.63 1.13 -1.26
CA PHE A 139 -7.47 -0.26 -0.86
C PHE A 139 -6.84 -0.34 0.53
N ILE A 140 -7.09 -1.46 1.21
CA ILE A 140 -6.39 -1.85 2.43
C ILE A 140 -5.63 -3.13 2.11
N ALA A 141 -4.31 -3.08 2.17
CA ALA A 141 -3.47 -4.27 2.08
C ALA A 141 -3.15 -4.76 3.49
N THR A 142 -3.43 -6.03 3.78
CA THR A 142 -3.22 -6.62 5.10
C THR A 142 -2.73 -8.07 4.98
N GLN A 143 -2.05 -8.53 6.03
CA GLN A 143 -1.69 -9.94 6.17
C GLN A 143 -2.94 -10.83 6.32
N VAL A 144 -2.79 -12.14 6.09
CA VAL A 144 -3.85 -13.10 6.45
C VAL A 144 -4.07 -13.04 7.97
N PRO A 145 -5.31 -12.81 8.45
CA PRO A 145 -5.62 -12.74 9.87
C PRO A 145 -5.05 -13.92 10.66
N MET A 146 -4.50 -13.63 11.83
CA MET A 146 -4.00 -14.63 12.79
C MET A 146 -5.10 -14.91 13.81
N LYS A 147 -4.98 -16.01 14.57
CA LYS A 147 -5.98 -16.40 15.58
C LYS A 147 -6.30 -15.26 16.57
N ASN A 148 -5.29 -14.48 16.96
CA ASN A 148 -5.42 -13.34 17.86
C ASN A 148 -5.82 -12.01 17.18
N THR A 149 -5.88 -11.95 15.83
CA THR A 149 -6.21 -10.72 15.08
C THR A 149 -7.45 -10.83 14.20
N VAL A 150 -8.17 -11.97 14.22
CA VAL A 150 -9.45 -12.12 13.49
C VAL A 150 -10.46 -11.04 13.89
N TRP A 151 -10.54 -10.71 15.17
CA TRP A 151 -11.48 -9.69 15.65
C TRP A 151 -11.11 -8.29 15.17
N ASP A 152 -9.81 -7.93 15.28
CA ASP A 152 -9.29 -6.67 14.75
C ASP A 152 -9.54 -6.53 13.24
N PHE A 153 -9.44 -7.63 12.48
CA PHE A 153 -9.73 -7.67 11.06
C PHE A 153 -11.19 -7.35 10.73
N TRP A 154 -12.14 -7.93 11.46
CA TRP A 154 -13.56 -7.63 11.24
C TRP A 154 -13.94 -6.23 11.70
N ARG A 155 -13.35 -5.75 12.80
CA ARG A 155 -13.47 -4.36 13.23
C ARG A 155 -12.95 -3.39 12.16
N MET A 156 -11.83 -3.70 11.51
CA MET A 156 -11.31 -2.92 10.39
C MET A 156 -12.31 -2.87 9.22
N ILE A 157 -12.86 -4.02 8.84
CA ILE A 157 -13.83 -4.12 7.74
C ILE A 157 -15.06 -3.26 8.01
N ASP A 158 -15.59 -3.29 9.23
CA ASP A 158 -16.74 -2.48 9.62
C ASP A 158 -16.41 -0.97 9.64
N GLN A 159 -15.36 -0.59 10.36
CA GLN A 159 -14.96 0.83 10.51
C GLN A 159 -14.66 1.52 9.19
N PHE A 160 -14.07 0.79 8.23
CA PHE A 160 -13.74 1.31 6.90
C PHE A 160 -14.76 0.94 5.82
N ASN A 161 -15.91 0.39 6.22
CA ASN A 161 -17.03 0.04 5.33
C ASN A 161 -16.60 -0.80 4.11
N VAL A 162 -15.74 -1.79 4.35
CA VAL A 162 -15.23 -2.68 3.31
C VAL A 162 -16.34 -3.63 2.86
N LYS A 163 -16.55 -3.74 1.54
CA LYS A 163 -17.58 -4.60 0.93
C LYS A 163 -17.02 -5.81 0.20
N GLN A 164 -15.74 -5.78 -0.14
CA GLN A 164 -15.08 -6.81 -0.92
C GLN A 164 -13.76 -7.18 -0.25
N ILE A 165 -13.55 -8.49 -0.06
CA ILE A 165 -12.30 -9.05 0.45
C ILE A 165 -11.70 -9.89 -0.68
N ILE A 166 -10.51 -9.49 -1.13
CA ILE A 166 -9.74 -10.23 -2.13
C ILE A 166 -8.63 -10.98 -1.43
N VAL A 167 -8.56 -12.29 -1.64
CA VAL A 167 -7.51 -13.10 -1.05
C VAL A 167 -6.66 -13.76 -2.13
N LEU A 168 -5.34 -13.53 -2.05
CA LEU A 168 -4.38 -13.91 -3.07
C LEU A 168 -3.73 -15.28 -2.83
N ASN A 169 -3.71 -15.79 -1.59
CA ASN A 169 -3.01 -17.04 -1.23
C ASN A 169 -3.88 -17.99 -0.42
N GLU A 170 -4.36 -19.07 -1.05
CA GLU A 170 -5.19 -20.10 -0.42
C GLU A 170 -4.46 -21.00 0.59
N SER A 171 -3.14 -21.12 0.48
CA SER A 171 -2.35 -22.06 1.30
C SER A 171 -2.36 -21.75 2.81
N HIS A 172 -2.56 -20.49 3.21
CA HIS A 172 -2.58 -20.08 4.62
C HIS A 172 -3.96 -20.12 5.29
N TYR A 173 -5.01 -20.56 4.57
CA TYR A 173 -6.37 -20.70 5.08
C TYR A 173 -6.57 -21.89 6.01
N SER A 174 -5.62 -22.82 6.03
CA SER A 174 -5.71 -24.09 6.75
C SER A 174 -5.91 -23.96 8.27
N ASN A 175 -5.69 -22.78 8.86
CA ASN A 175 -5.69 -22.60 10.31
C ASN A 175 -6.81 -21.72 10.90
N GLY A 176 -7.77 -21.25 10.10
CA GLY A 176 -8.85 -20.44 10.65
C GLY A 176 -9.94 -20.15 9.64
N ASN A 177 -11.12 -20.74 9.86
CA ASN A 177 -12.32 -20.34 9.15
C ASN A 177 -12.75 -18.95 9.65
N PHE A 178 -12.09 -17.86 9.20
CA PHE A 178 -12.44 -16.49 9.61
C PHE A 178 -13.32 -15.75 8.61
N LEU A 179 -13.47 -16.27 7.37
CA LEU A 179 -14.38 -15.72 6.35
C LEU A 179 -15.75 -16.39 6.37
N PRO A 180 -16.83 -15.68 6.03
CA PRO A 180 -18.17 -16.28 5.96
C PRO A 180 -18.24 -17.28 4.81
N THR A 181 -19.11 -18.28 4.94
CA THR A 181 -19.42 -19.23 3.87
C THR A 181 -20.92 -19.28 3.65
N LYS A 182 -21.38 -19.85 2.52
CA LYS A 182 -22.83 -20.01 2.26
C LYS A 182 -23.58 -20.72 3.40
N LYS A 183 -22.90 -21.58 4.15
CA LYS A 183 -23.47 -22.35 5.28
C LYS A 183 -23.25 -21.69 6.64
N ARG A 184 -22.41 -20.66 6.71
CA ARG A 184 -21.96 -20.09 7.99
C ARG A 184 -21.87 -18.57 7.91
N LYS A 185 -22.83 -17.94 8.58
CA LYS A 185 -22.74 -16.52 8.97
C LYS A 185 -21.80 -16.39 10.15
N LEU A 186 -21.13 -15.26 10.25
CA LEU A 186 -20.27 -14.95 11.39
C LEU A 186 -20.92 -13.83 12.20
N ASP A 187 -20.62 -13.80 13.50
CA ASP A 187 -21.02 -12.74 14.40
C ASP A 187 -19.77 -12.27 15.14
N PHE A 188 -19.50 -10.97 15.04
CA PHE A 188 -18.41 -10.31 15.74
C PHE A 188 -18.97 -9.10 16.49
N ASP A 189 -19.20 -9.26 17.79
CA ASP A 189 -19.60 -8.17 18.69
C ASP A 189 -20.91 -7.47 18.26
N GLY A 190 -21.89 -8.26 17.83
CA GLY A 190 -23.17 -7.74 17.35
C GLY A 190 -23.12 -7.31 15.88
N ILE A 191 -22.03 -7.58 15.15
CA ILE A 191 -21.93 -7.39 13.70
C ILE A 191 -22.02 -8.75 13.02
N GLY A 192 -23.17 -8.98 12.38
CA GLY A 192 -23.47 -10.16 11.61
C GLY A 192 -22.88 -10.02 10.22
N VAL A 193 -21.96 -10.91 9.89
CA VAL A 193 -21.33 -10.96 8.57
C VAL A 193 -22.00 -12.04 7.74
N ALA A 194 -22.60 -11.62 6.63
CA ALA A 194 -23.15 -12.48 5.62
C ALA A 194 -22.28 -12.45 4.34
N LEU A 195 -22.18 -13.61 3.70
CA LEU A 195 -21.59 -13.74 2.38
C LEU A 195 -22.69 -13.51 1.33
N ASP A 196 -22.45 -12.59 0.40
CA ASP A 196 -23.35 -12.33 -0.71
C ASP A 196 -22.97 -13.17 -1.93
N SER A 197 -21.70 -13.09 -2.34
CA SER A 197 -21.19 -13.81 -3.48
C SER A 197 -19.71 -14.17 -3.30
N ILE A 198 -19.26 -15.17 -4.07
CA ILE A 198 -17.85 -15.53 -4.18
C ILE A 198 -17.54 -15.65 -5.66
N ASP A 199 -16.49 -14.96 -6.09
CA ASP A 199 -15.88 -15.14 -7.40
C ASP A 199 -14.48 -15.75 -7.25
N GLU A 200 -14.22 -16.83 -7.98
CA GLU A 200 -12.98 -17.59 -7.94
C GLU A 200 -12.22 -17.38 -9.26
N ALA A 201 -11.16 -16.59 -9.19
CA ALA A 201 -10.21 -16.43 -10.28
C ALA A 201 -8.97 -17.31 -10.03
N LYS A 202 -8.22 -17.59 -11.10
CA LYS A 202 -7.02 -18.45 -11.05
C LYS A 202 -5.97 -18.04 -10.01
N LEU A 203 -5.91 -16.76 -9.65
CA LEU A 203 -4.91 -16.19 -8.74
C LEU A 203 -5.50 -15.57 -7.47
N ALA A 204 -6.82 -15.51 -7.35
CA ALA A 204 -7.46 -14.81 -6.26
C ALA A 204 -8.90 -15.27 -6.06
N LYS A 205 -9.36 -15.17 -4.82
CA LYS A 205 -10.75 -15.39 -4.45
C LYS A 205 -11.35 -14.11 -3.88
N THR A 206 -12.43 -13.65 -4.49
CA THR A 206 -13.13 -12.42 -4.13
C THR A 206 -14.39 -12.78 -3.36
N TYR A 207 -14.51 -12.24 -2.15
CA TYR A 207 -15.68 -12.40 -1.30
C TYR A 207 -16.43 -11.07 -1.25
N GLU A 208 -17.66 -11.05 -1.73
CA GLU A 208 -18.58 -9.94 -1.53
C GLU A 208 -19.37 -10.19 -0.24
N ILE A 209 -19.37 -9.18 0.64
CA ILE A 209 -19.91 -9.33 1.99
C ILE A 209 -20.86 -8.18 2.33
N THR A 210 -21.86 -8.53 3.14
CA THR A 210 -22.75 -7.56 3.79
C THR A 210 -22.60 -7.68 5.30
N LEU A 211 -22.43 -6.53 5.96
CA LEU A 211 -22.43 -6.38 7.40
C LEU A 211 -23.81 -5.92 7.83
N ASN A 212 -24.41 -6.62 8.79
CA ASN A 212 -25.69 -6.28 9.38
C ASN A 212 -25.55 -6.19 10.90
N ALA A 213 -26.19 -5.21 11.53
CA ALA A 213 -26.32 -5.22 12.98
C ALA A 213 -27.15 -6.46 13.40
N VAL A 214 -26.60 -7.28 14.29
CA VAL A 214 -27.33 -8.34 14.97
C VAL A 214 -28.16 -7.68 16.06
N LYS A 215 -29.48 -7.83 15.96
CA LYS A 215 -30.43 -7.39 16.99
C LYS A 215 -30.46 -8.37 18.16
#